data_AF-A0A651FYC1-F1
#
_entry.id   AF-A0A651FYC1-F1
#
_cell.length_a   1.000
_cell.length_b   1.000
_cell.length_c   1.000
_cell.angle_alpha   90.00
_cell.angle_beta   90.00
_cell.angle_gamma   90.00
#
_symmetry.space_group_name_H-M   'P 1'
#
loop_
_entity.id
_entity.type
_entity.pdbx_description
1 polymer ?
#
loop_
_entity_poly.entity_id
_entity_poly.type
_entity_poly.pdbx_seq_one_letter_code
_entity_poly.pdbx_strand_id
1 'polypeptide(L)'
;MADTAAYSRKNEAIHDAEMARVIAAESRDEGESRATSELYSALVEHRGSLSGDGKITDQDAAFSESVRREASRRSAEITAYRQTSSQLTPVDGKPIPRWLIIAWAIAVLAAVIAILLLLR
;
A
#
# COMPACT_ATOMS: atom_id res chain seq x y z
N MET A 1 3.41 -14.30 44.97
CA MET A 1 3.21 -14.87 43.62
C MET A 1 1.76 -14.90 43.15
N ALA A 2 0.75 -14.61 44.00
CA ALA A 2 -0.65 -14.54 43.57
C ALA A 2 -1.03 -13.24 42.84
N ASP A 3 -0.33 -12.13 43.11
CA ASP A 3 -0.68 -10.81 42.54
C ASP A 3 -0.41 -10.67 41.04
N THR A 4 0.70 -11.23 40.52
CA THR A 4 1.09 -11.05 39.11
C THR A 4 0.07 -11.63 38.12
N ALA A 5 -0.56 -12.76 38.48
CA ALA A 5 -1.61 -13.37 37.67
C ALA A 5 -2.94 -12.59 37.70
N ALA A 6 -3.20 -11.83 38.77
CA ALA A 6 -4.36 -10.94 38.86
C ALA A 6 -4.14 -9.65 38.06
N TYR A 7 -2.93 -9.09 38.09
CA TYR A 7 -2.55 -7.94 37.27
C TYR A 7 -2.58 -8.24 35.77
N SER A 8 -2.10 -9.41 35.33
CA SER A 8 -2.14 -9.81 33.92
C SER A 8 -3.57 -9.92 33.40
N ARG A 9 -4.44 -10.62 34.12
CA ARG A 9 -5.86 -10.78 33.73
C ARG A 9 -6.61 -9.45 33.69
N LYS A 10 -6.30 -8.53 34.62
CA LYS A 10 -6.91 -7.20 34.61
C LYS A 10 -6.48 -6.40 33.37
N ASN A 11 -5.20 -6.48 32.99
CA ASN A 11 -4.69 -5.80 31.81
C ASN A 11 -5.24 -6.38 30.50
N GLU A 12 -5.38 -7.70 30.41
CA GLU A 12 -6.03 -8.37 29.26
C GLU A 12 -7.48 -7.93 29.10
N ALA A 13 -8.25 -7.93 30.20
CA ALA A 13 -9.64 -7.48 30.16
C ALA A 13 -9.79 -6.01 29.76
N ILE A 14 -8.84 -5.15 30.16
CA ILE A 14 -8.82 -3.74 29.74
C ILE A 14 -8.53 -3.65 28.24
N HIS A 15 -7.54 -4.41 27.74
CA HIS A 15 -7.15 -4.38 26.34
C HIS A 15 -8.26 -4.92 25.42
N ASP A 16 -8.95 -5.98 25.83
CA ASP A 16 -10.08 -6.53 25.06
C ASP A 16 -11.28 -5.58 25.04
N ALA A 17 -11.56 -4.90 26.16
CA ALA A 17 -12.59 -3.87 26.21
C ALA A 17 -12.26 -2.66 25.34
N GLU A 18 -10.98 -2.29 25.24
CA GLU A 18 -10.51 -1.23 24.34
C GLU A 18 -10.66 -1.65 22.87
N MET A 19 -10.27 -2.88 22.52
CA MET A 19 -10.45 -3.38 21.14
C MET A 19 -11.91 -3.51 20.73
N ALA A 20 -12.79 -3.95 21.62
CA ALA A 20 -14.23 -3.96 21.33
C ALA A 20 -14.75 -2.55 21.00
N ARG A 21 -14.25 -1.51 21.68
CA ARG A 21 -14.62 -0.11 21.39
C ARG A 21 -14.08 0.36 20.04
N VAL A 22 -12.85 0.01 19.68
CA VAL A 22 -12.26 0.34 18.38
C VAL A 22 -13.03 -0.34 17.25
N ILE A 23 -13.34 -1.63 17.39
CA ILE A 23 -14.14 -2.37 16.41
C ILE A 23 -15.51 -1.71 16.23
N ALA A 24 -16.18 -1.35 17.31
CA ALA A 24 -17.48 -0.67 17.24
C ALA A 24 -17.41 0.73 16.61
N ALA A 25 -16.30 1.45 16.78
CA ALA A 25 -16.12 2.80 16.25
C ALA A 25 -15.74 2.83 14.75
N GLU A 26 -14.96 1.84 14.29
CA GLU A 26 -14.44 1.76 12.92
C GLU A 26 -15.35 0.97 11.97
N SER A 27 -16.23 0.11 12.50
CA SER A 27 -17.15 -0.68 11.67
C SER A 27 -18.25 0.20 11.08
N ARG A 28 -18.55 -0.01 9.79
CA ARG A 28 -19.60 0.74 9.08
C ARG A 28 -20.99 0.19 9.34
N ASP A 29 -21.09 -1.10 9.65
CA ASP A 29 -22.34 -1.78 9.98
C ASP A 29 -22.15 -2.89 11.03
N GLU A 30 -23.27 -3.40 11.57
CA GLU A 30 -23.26 -4.47 12.58
C GLU A 30 -22.68 -5.80 12.06
N GLY A 31 -22.80 -6.08 10.76
CA GLY A 31 -22.23 -7.26 10.13
C GLY A 31 -20.69 -7.19 10.11
N GLU A 32 -20.13 -6.05 9.73
CA GLU A 32 -18.70 -5.78 9.76
C GLU A 32 -18.14 -5.81 11.20
N SER A 33 -18.91 -5.30 12.17
CA SER A 33 -18.54 -5.37 13.59
C SER A 33 -18.46 -6.81 14.10
N ARG A 34 -19.45 -7.65 13.75
CA ARG A 34 -19.46 -9.08 14.12
C ARG A 34 -18.31 -9.85 13.45
N ALA A 35 -18.11 -9.65 12.15
CA ALA A 35 -17.03 -10.32 11.41
C ALA A 35 -15.65 -9.93 11.96
N THR A 36 -15.44 -8.63 12.26
CA THR A 36 -14.19 -8.14 12.84
C THR A 36 -13.99 -8.66 14.27
N SER A 37 -15.05 -8.74 15.07
CA SER A 37 -15.01 -9.34 16.41
C SER A 37 -14.65 -10.82 16.36
N GLU A 38 -15.21 -11.58 15.42
CA GLU A 38 -14.89 -13.00 15.23
C GLU A 38 -13.42 -13.19 14.83
N LEU A 39 -12.92 -12.39 13.87
CA LEU A 39 -11.51 -12.41 13.48
C LEU A 39 -10.59 -12.05 14.64
N TYR A 40 -10.93 -11.02 15.42
CA TYR A 40 -10.16 -10.66 16.61
C TYR A 40 -10.12 -11.81 17.62
N SER A 41 -11.25 -12.47 17.89
CA SER A 41 -11.30 -13.60 18.81
C SER A 41 -10.43 -14.77 18.36
N ALA A 42 -10.45 -15.10 17.06
CA ALA A 42 -9.60 -16.13 16.47
C ALA A 42 -8.11 -15.76 16.59
N LEU A 43 -7.75 -14.48 16.37
CA LEU A 43 -6.38 -14.01 16.51
C LEU A 43 -5.88 -14.06 17.96
N VAL A 44 -6.74 -13.75 18.93
CA VAL A 44 -6.40 -13.86 20.36
C VAL A 44 -6.20 -15.33 20.75
N GLU A 45 -7.09 -16.22 20.31
CA GLU A 45 -6.98 -17.67 20.54
C GLU A 45 -5.70 -18.25 19.94
N HIS A 46 -5.34 -17.82 18.73
CA HIS A 46 -4.14 -18.28 18.02
C HIS A 46 -2.89 -17.43 18.29
N ARG A 47 -2.94 -16.43 19.18
CA ARG A 47 -1.81 -15.52 19.48
C ARG A 47 -0.54 -16.30 19.86
N GLY A 48 -0.68 -17.35 20.67
CA GLY A 48 0.45 -18.20 21.08
C GLY A 48 1.04 -19.06 19.96
N SER A 49 0.27 -19.32 18.90
CA SER A 49 0.77 -20.01 17.69
C SER A 49 1.49 -19.09 16.71
N LEU A 50 1.19 -17.79 16.78
CA LEU A 50 1.77 -16.73 15.94
C LEU A 50 2.99 -16.05 16.60
N SER A 51 3.13 -16.14 17.93
CA SER A 51 4.37 -15.75 18.59
C SER A 51 5.49 -16.66 18.08
N GLY A 52 6.57 -16.08 17.56
CA GLY A 52 7.66 -16.72 16.81
C GLY A 52 8.45 -17.85 17.49
N ASP A 53 7.89 -18.47 18.52
CA ASP A 53 8.26 -19.78 19.06
C ASP A 53 7.68 -20.95 18.24
N GLY A 54 6.79 -20.65 17.29
CA GLY A 54 6.51 -21.54 16.16
C GLY A 54 7.80 -21.74 15.38
N LYS A 55 8.58 -22.74 15.78
CA LYS A 55 9.87 -23.15 15.21
C LYS A 55 9.89 -22.87 13.71
N ILE A 56 10.57 -21.80 13.32
CA ILE A 56 11.03 -21.62 11.94
C ILE A 56 11.79 -22.91 11.65
N THR A 57 11.16 -23.79 10.89
CA THR A 57 11.76 -25.10 10.61
C THR A 57 12.98 -24.81 9.73
N ASP A 58 14.04 -25.61 9.80
CA ASP A 58 15.25 -25.35 9.00
C ASP A 58 14.97 -25.18 7.49
N GLN A 59 13.84 -25.75 7.02
CA GLN A 59 13.29 -25.52 5.67
C GLN A 59 12.87 -24.08 5.40
N ASP A 60 12.25 -23.39 6.37
CA ASP A 60 11.84 -21.99 6.23
C ASP A 60 13.04 -21.04 6.24
N ALA A 61 14.10 -21.39 6.97
CA ALA A 61 15.37 -20.67 6.94
C ALA A 61 16.05 -20.79 5.56
N ALA A 62 16.08 -22.00 4.98
CA ALA A 62 16.60 -22.23 3.63
C ALA A 62 15.76 -21.52 2.55
N PHE A 63 14.43 -21.55 2.70
CA PHE A 63 13.52 -20.83 1.81
C PHE A 63 13.74 -19.31 1.90
N SER A 64 13.79 -18.76 3.11
CA SER A 64 14.06 -17.33 3.33
C SER A 64 15.40 -16.90 2.74
N GLU A 65 16.43 -17.73 2.86
CA GLU A 65 17.74 -17.48 2.25
C GLU A 65 17.66 -17.50 0.71
N SER A 66 16.89 -18.43 0.14
CA SER A 66 16.68 -18.49 -1.32
C SER A 66 15.93 -17.26 -1.85
N VAL A 67 14.90 -16.80 -1.14
CA VAL A 67 14.16 -15.57 -1.45
C VAL A 67 15.08 -14.37 -1.36
N ARG A 68 15.93 -14.28 -0.32
CA ARG A 68 16.90 -13.19 -0.16
C ARG A 68 17.91 -13.15 -1.32
N ARG A 69 18.41 -14.31 -1.76
CA ARG A 69 19.33 -14.40 -2.91
C ARG A 69 18.67 -13.98 -4.20
N GLU A 70 17.45 -14.43 -4.47
CA GLU A 70 16.69 -14.06 -5.67
C GLU A 70 16.36 -12.56 -5.68
N ALA A 71 15.96 -11.99 -4.54
CA ALA A 71 15.72 -10.56 -4.40
C ALA A 71 16.99 -9.73 -4.62
N SER A 72 18.14 -10.19 -4.10
CA SER A 72 19.44 -9.53 -4.31
C SER A 72 19.86 -9.57 -5.78
N ARG A 73 19.63 -10.71 -6.45
CA ARG A 73 19.90 -10.88 -7.88
C ARG A 73 19.05 -9.93 -8.73
N ARG A 74 17.73 -9.89 -8.51
CA ARG A 74 16.84 -8.97 -9.22
C ARG A 74 17.17 -7.51 -8.95
N SER A 75 17.59 -7.19 -7.72
CA SER A 75 18.03 -5.83 -7.37
C SER A 75 19.31 -5.44 -8.11
N ALA A 76 20.26 -6.35 -8.25
CA ALA A 76 21.47 -6.15 -9.05
C ALA A 76 21.14 -6.00 -10.54
N GLU A 77 20.22 -6.82 -11.06
CA GLU A 77 19.73 -6.72 -12.45
C GLU A 77 19.03 -5.38 -12.71
N ILE A 78 18.14 -4.93 -11.82
CA ILE A 78 17.46 -3.63 -11.93
C ILE A 78 18.47 -2.48 -11.82
N THR A 79 19.45 -2.58 -10.91
CA THR A 79 20.49 -1.56 -10.76
C THR A 79 21.38 -1.48 -12.00
N ALA A 80 21.78 -2.63 -12.56
CA ALA A 80 22.54 -2.69 -13.82
C ALA A 80 21.71 -2.16 -15.01
N TYR A 81 20.40 -2.46 -15.04
CA TYR A 81 19.48 -1.92 -16.04
C TYR A 81 19.32 -0.41 -15.90
N ARG A 82 19.22 0.10 -14.67
CA ARG A 82 19.13 1.54 -14.35
C ARG A 82 20.42 2.28 -14.71
N GLN A 83 21.57 1.66 -14.53
CA GLN A 83 22.87 2.23 -14.89
C GLN A 83 23.05 2.26 -16.42
N THR A 84 22.48 1.29 -17.13
CA THR A 84 22.45 1.25 -18.61
C THR A 84 21.41 2.22 -19.20
N SER A 85 20.25 2.39 -18.55
CA SER A 85 19.19 3.32 -18.98
C SER A 85 19.39 4.77 -18.55
N SER A 86 20.39 5.05 -17.69
CA SER A 86 20.82 6.40 -17.33
C SER A 86 21.70 7.07 -18.39
N GLN A 87 21.86 6.44 -19.57
CA GLN A 87 22.20 7.20 -20.76
C GLN A 87 20.99 8.06 -21.11
N LEU A 88 20.95 9.25 -20.51
CA LEU A 88 20.08 10.35 -20.93
C LEU A 88 20.20 10.43 -22.46
N THR A 89 19.15 9.99 -23.17
CA THR A 89 19.02 10.31 -24.57
C THR A 89 19.08 11.84 -24.64
N PRO A 90 20.02 12.44 -25.39
CA PRO A 90 19.91 13.86 -25.68
C PRO A 90 18.55 14.01 -26.38
N VAL A 91 17.59 14.60 -25.67
CA VAL A 91 16.32 14.99 -26.26
C VAL A 91 16.70 16.10 -27.22
N ASP A 92 16.98 15.71 -28.45
CA ASP A 92 17.19 16.62 -29.55
C ASP A 92 15.86 17.35 -29.72
N GLY A 93 15.79 18.54 -29.12
CA GLY A 93 14.58 19.34 -28.98
C GLY A 93 14.13 19.83 -30.33
N LYS A 94 13.45 18.96 -31.09
CA LYS A 94 12.90 19.32 -32.40
C LYS A 94 11.94 20.49 -32.17
N PRO A 95 12.19 21.66 -32.78
CA PRO A 95 11.36 22.84 -32.54
C PRO A 95 9.91 22.51 -32.88
N ILE A 96 8.99 22.97 -32.03
CA ILE A 96 7.55 22.77 -32.24
C ILE A 96 7.22 23.18 -33.67
N PRO A 97 6.66 22.28 -34.49
CA PRO A 97 6.46 22.58 -35.89
C PRO A 97 5.47 23.74 -36.02
N ARG A 98 5.85 24.75 -36.83
CA ARG A 98 5.09 26.02 -36.95
C ARG A 98 3.62 25.82 -37.34
N TRP A 99 3.29 24.74 -38.06
CA TRP A 99 1.92 24.41 -38.42
C TRP A 99 1.03 24.13 -37.19
N LEU A 100 1.61 23.57 -36.11
CA LEU A 100 0.88 23.27 -34.88
C LEU A 100 0.42 24.55 -34.18
N ILE A 101 1.27 25.59 -34.21
CA ILE A 101 0.97 26.91 -33.65
C ILE A 101 -0.17 27.56 -34.43
N ILE A 102 -0.14 27.48 -35.76
CA ILE A 102 -1.19 28.02 -36.63
C ILE A 102 -2.52 27.27 -36.40
N ALA A 103 -2.48 25.94 -36.35
CA ALA A 103 -3.67 25.12 -36.09
C ALA A 103 -4.30 25.47 -34.74
N TRP A 104 -3.47 25.63 -33.70
CA TRP A 104 -3.94 26.04 -32.38
C TRP A 104 -4.57 27.45 -32.40
N ALA A 105 -3.94 28.42 -33.08
CA ALA A 105 -4.50 29.77 -33.21
C ALA A 105 -5.87 29.77 -33.92
N ILE A 106 -6.03 28.98 -34.97
CA ILE A 106 -7.31 28.83 -35.68
C ILE A 106 -8.36 28.22 -34.77
N ALA A 107 -8.02 27.18 -34.01
CA ALA A 107 -8.94 26.52 -33.09
C ALA A 107 -9.45 27.48 -31.99
N VAL A 108 -8.55 28.28 -31.40
CA VAL A 108 -8.92 29.30 -30.40
C VAL A 108 -9.81 30.37 -31.02
N LEU A 109 -9.47 30.87 -32.21
CA LEU A 109 -10.27 31.88 -32.90
C LEU A 109 -11.69 31.35 -33.22
N ALA A 110 -11.79 30.12 -33.73
CA ALA A 110 -13.07 29.49 -34.04
C ALA A 110 -13.92 29.30 -32.78
N ALA A 111 -13.32 28.91 -31.65
CA ALA A 111 -14.02 28.77 -30.38
C ALA A 111 -14.58 30.11 -29.89
N VAL A 112 -13.80 31.20 -29.96
CA VAL A 112 -14.26 32.54 -29.59
C VAL A 112 -15.41 33.00 -30.47
N ILE A 113 -15.31 32.81 -31.79
CA ILE A 113 -16.38 33.16 -32.74
C ILE A 113 -17.65 32.36 -32.44
N ALA A 114 -17.54 31.06 -32.18
CA ALA A 114 -18.68 30.21 -31.85
C ALA A 114 -19.39 30.69 -30.57
N ILE A 115 -18.63 31.07 -29.53
CA ILE A 115 -19.18 31.62 -28.29
C ILE A 115 -19.90 32.95 -28.54
N LEU A 116 -19.31 33.85 -29.33
CA LEU A 116 -19.93 35.14 -29.67
C LEU A 116 -21.23 34.97 -30.47
N LEU A 117 -21.29 34.00 -31.38
CA LEU A 117 -22.51 33.68 -32.13
C LEU A 117 -23.59 33.08 -31.25
N LEU A 118 -23.22 32.32 -30.21
CA LEU A 118 -24.19 31.70 -29.29
C LEU A 118 -24.78 32.71 -28.29
N LEU A 119 -24.03 33.77 -27.97
CA LEU A 119 -24.45 34.85 -27.07
C LEU A 119 -25.27 35.97 -27.78
N ARG A 120 -25.39 35.91 -29.11
CA ARG A 120 -26.13 36.89 -29.91
C ARG A 120 -27.50 36.36 -30.29
#